data_AF-V3ZXY5-F1
#
_entry.id   AF-V3ZXY5-F1
#
_cell.length_a   1.000
_cell.length_b   1.000
_cell.length_c   1.000
_cell.angle_alpha   90.00
_cell.angle_beta   90.00
_cell.angle_gamma   90.00
#
_symmetry.space_group_name_H-M   'P 1'
#
loop_
_entity.id
_entity.type
_entity.pdbx_description
1 polymer ?
#
loop_
_entity_poly.entity_id
_entity_poly.type
_entity_poly.pdbx_seq_one_letter_code
_entity_poly.pdbx_strand_id
1 'polypeptide(L)' 'NFQRLAESLIKPSDIRTAPILHGRKYEDAAIRKYENISQNKVTRCGIFVCEEFPFLAASPDGFINDSTVIEVKCPYVAK' A
#
# COMPACT_ATOMS: atom_id res chain seq x y z
N ASN A 1 6.23 23.80 8.12
CA ASN A 1 7.41 23.68 7.25
C ASN A 1 7.19 22.47 6.34
N PHE A 2 6.92 22.70 5.05
CA PHE A 2 6.56 21.66 4.08
C PHE A 2 7.69 20.67 3.81
N GLN A 3 8.95 21.08 3.95
CA GLN A 3 10.11 20.19 3.76
C GLN A 3 10.12 19.07 4.81
N ARG A 4 9.92 19.43 6.09
CA ARG A 4 9.84 18.45 7.19
C ARG A 4 8.64 17.50 7.04
N LEU A 5 7.53 18.00 6.50
CA LEU A 5 6.36 17.18 6.19
C LEU A 5 6.69 16.16 5.10
N ALA A 6 7.26 16.60 3.97
CA ALA A 6 7.67 15.71 2.88
C ALA A 6 8.67 14.63 3.35
N GLU A 7 9.66 15.01 4.17
CA GLU A 7 10.60 14.07 4.78
C GLU A 7 9.89 13.01 5.64
N SER A 8 8.88 13.42 6.42
CA SER A 8 8.13 12.49 7.28
C SER A 8 7.23 11.52 6.50
N LEU A 9 6.74 11.94 5.32
CA LEU A 9 5.88 11.11 4.47
C LEU A 9 6.66 10.06 3.67
N ILE A 10 7.91 10.36 3.30
CA ILE A 10 8.73 9.48 2.44
C ILE A 10 9.61 8.54 3.27
N LYS A 11 9.87 8.84 4.55
CA LYS A 11 10.76 8.03 5.39
C LYS A 11 9.99 6.90 6.09
N PRO A 12 10.11 5.63 5.63
CA PRO A 12 9.47 4.52 6.31
C PRO A 12 10.12 4.28 7.68
N SER A 13 9.30 3.98 8.68
CA SER A 13 9.77 3.43 9.95
C SER A 13 10.11 1.94 9.79
N ASP A 14 11.31 1.52 10.23
CA ASP A 14 11.75 0.12 10.17
C ASP A 14 11.15 -0.71 11.33
N ILE A 15 9.83 -0.90 11.30
CA ILE A 15 9.11 -1.75 12.23
C ILE A 15 9.19 -3.20 11.72
N ARG A 16 9.62 -4.12 12.59
CA ARG A 16 9.88 -5.54 12.27
C ARG A 16 9.15 -6.49 13.22
N THR A 17 7.83 -6.55 13.14
CA THR A 17 7.03 -7.55 13.87
C THR A 17 6.62 -8.69 12.95
N ALA A 18 6.36 -9.87 13.50
CA ALA A 18 5.98 -11.04 12.69
C ALA A 18 4.78 -10.78 11.74
N PRO A 19 3.69 -10.09 12.17
CA PRO A 19 2.60 -9.76 11.25
C PRO A 19 2.97 -8.81 10.11
N ILE A 20 3.79 -7.79 10.39
CA ILE A 20 4.25 -6.85 9.37
C ILE A 20 5.18 -7.54 8.37
N LEU A 21 6.12 -8.36 8.86
CA LEU A 21 7.02 -9.13 8.00
C LEU A 21 6.25 -10.15 7.14
N HIS A 22 5.21 -10.77 7.70
CA HIS A 22 4.30 -11.65 6.96
C HIS A 22 3.57 -10.90 5.86
N GLY A 23 2.98 -9.74 6.18
CA GLY A 23 2.36 -8.82 5.20
C GLY A 23 3.28 -8.52 4.03
N ARG A 24 4.46 -7.93 4.32
CA ARG A 24 5.47 -7.57 3.32
C ARG A 24 5.89 -8.75 2.44
N LYS A 25 6.00 -9.96 3.01
CA LYS A 25 6.40 -11.16 2.30
C LYS A 25 5.34 -11.67 1.32
N TYR A 26 4.05 -11.57 1.67
CA TYR A 26 2.97 -12.25 0.96
C TYR A 26 2.07 -11.32 0.14
N GLU A 27 2.14 -10.00 0.33
CA GLU A 27 1.34 -9.01 -0.40
C GLU A 27 1.45 -9.18 -1.92
N ASP A 28 2.67 -9.29 -2.44
CA ASP A 28 2.94 -9.54 -3.86
C ASP A 28 2.28 -10.82 -4.39
N ALA A 29 2.28 -11.89 -3.59
CA ALA A 29 1.67 -13.15 -3.96
C ALA A 29 0.14 -13.06 -3.95
N ALA A 30 -0.43 -12.33 -2.98
CA ALA A 30 -1.85 -12.07 -2.89
C ALA A 30 -2.35 -11.18 -4.05
N ILE A 31 -1.60 -10.14 -4.43
CA ILE A 31 -1.90 -9.32 -5.61
C ILE A 31 -1.90 -10.19 -6.87
N ARG A 32 -0.85 -10.98 -7.12
CA ARG A 32 -0.82 -11.89 -8.29
C ARG A 32 -2.01 -12.85 -8.31
N LYS A 33 -2.42 -13.37 -7.14
CA LYS A 33 -3.59 -14.25 -7.03
C LYS A 33 -4.87 -13.49 -7.36
N TYR A 34 -5.02 -12.26 -6.89
CA TYR A 34 -6.14 -11.38 -7.24
C TYR A 34 -6.18 -11.10 -8.76
N GLU A 35 -5.05 -10.74 -9.37
CA GLU A 35 -4.97 -10.48 -10.82
C GLU A 35 -5.43 -11.71 -11.63
N ASN A 36 -4.97 -12.90 -11.24
CA ASN A 36 -5.34 -14.15 -11.90
C ASN A 36 -6.83 -14.51 -11.74
N ILE A 37 -7.47 -14.17 -10.61
CA ILE A 37 -8.89 -14.48 -10.39
C ILE A 37 -9.79 -13.44 -11.06
N SER A 38 -9.48 -12.16 -10.88
CA SER A 38 -10.32 -11.05 -11.34
C SER A 38 -10.09 -10.66 -12.80
N GLN A 39 -8.97 -11.09 -13.39
CA GLN A 39 -8.47 -10.63 -14.69
C GLN A 39 -8.18 -9.12 -14.74
N ASN A 40 -8.18 -8.44 -13.59
CA ASN A 40 -7.78 -7.04 -13.49
C ASN A 40 -6.29 -6.94 -13.19
N LYS A 41 -5.57 -6.13 -13.98
CA LYS A 41 -4.17 -5.82 -13.71
C LYS A 41 -4.05 -4.75 -12.63
N VAL A 42 -3.21 -5.01 -11.64
CA VAL A 42 -2.89 -4.08 -10.56
C VAL A 42 -1.58 -3.37 -10.88
N THR A 43 -1.59 -2.04 -10.79
CA THR A 43 -0.40 -1.21 -10.90
C THR A 43 0.06 -0.81 -9.51
N ARG A 44 1.35 -1.05 -9.21
CA ARG A 44 1.97 -0.60 -7.96
C ARG A 44 2.04 0.92 -7.92
N CYS A 45 1.83 1.49 -6.74
CA CYS A 45 1.93 2.93 -6.50
C CYS A 45 2.79 3.26 -5.29
N GLY A 46 3.16 4.53 -5.19
CA GLY A 46 3.71 5.11 -3.98
C GLY A 46 2.62 5.85 -3.20
N ILE A 47 3.03 6.96 -2.60
CA ILE A 47 2.14 7.83 -1.85
C ILE A 47 1.39 8.81 -2.78
N PHE A 48 0.09 8.96 -2.55
CA PHE A 48 -0.75 10.01 -3.12
C PHE A 48 -1.03 11.05 -2.04
N VAL A 49 -0.75 12.31 -2.34
CA VAL A 49 -0.98 13.45 -1.43
C VAL A 49 -2.25 14.18 -1.87
N CYS A 50 -3.11 14.53 -0.92
CA CYS A 50 -4.29 15.35 -1.20
C CYS A 50 -3.85 16.80 -1.50
N GLU A 51 -4.15 17.29 -2.71
CA GLU A 51 -3.73 18.64 -3.13
C GLU A 51 -4.38 19.76 -2.30
N GLU A 52 -5.66 19.59 -1.93
CA GLU A 52 -6.39 20.55 -1.08
C GLU A 52 -5.88 20.53 0.36
N PHE A 53 -5.51 19.36 0.87
CA PHE A 53 -5.02 19.15 2.23
C PHE A 53 -3.69 18.38 2.24
N PRO A 54 -2.54 19.02 1.97
CA PRO A 54 -1.25 18.34 1.76
C PRO A 54 -0.70 17.55 2.95
N PHE A 55 -1.31 17.69 4.13
CA PHE A 55 -1.01 16.88 5.32
C PHE A 55 -1.74 15.53 5.32
N LEU A 56 -2.69 15.32 4.40
CA LEU A 56 -3.37 14.05 4.17
C LEU A 56 -2.75 13.33 2.96
N ALA A 57 -2.49 12.05 3.13
CA ALA A 57 -1.95 11.20 2.08
C ALA A 57 -2.35 9.73 2.29
N ALA A 58 -2.30 8.94 1.21
CA ALA A 58 -2.54 7.51 1.23
C ALA A 58 -1.52 6.78 0.37
N SER A 59 -1.19 5.54 0.71
CA SER A 59 -0.34 4.66 -0.10
C SER A 59 -1.09 3.34 -0.31
N PRO A 60 -2.03 3.27 -1.28
CA PRO A 60 -2.71 2.02 -1.61
C PRO A 60 -1.69 0.93 -1.98
N ASP A 61 -2.04 -0.33 -1.78
CA ASP A 61 -1.19 -1.45 -2.18
C ASP A 61 -1.09 -1.58 -3.71
N GLY A 62 -2.09 -1.04 -4.40
CA GLY A 62 -2.09 -0.78 -5.83
C GLY A 62 -3.38 -0.10 -6.30
N PHE A 63 -3.43 0.21 -7.59
CA PHE A 63 -4.65 0.69 -8.24
C PHE A 63 -4.91 -0.10 -9.53
N ILE A 64 -6.18 -0.11 -9.92
CA ILE A 64 -6.69 -0.73 -11.12
C ILE A 64 -7.41 0.39 -11.85
N ASN A 65 -7.00 0.69 -13.09
CA ASN A 65 -7.49 1.84 -13.86
C ASN A 65 -7.54 3.14 -13.01
N ASP A 66 -8.36 4.12 -13.37
CA ASP A 66 -8.33 5.44 -12.71
C ASP A 66 -9.33 5.56 -11.55
N SER A 67 -10.05 4.49 -11.22
CA SER A 67 -11.22 4.59 -10.33
C SER A 67 -11.24 3.59 -9.18
N THR A 68 -10.31 2.62 -9.18
CA THR A 68 -10.33 1.52 -8.21
C THR A 68 -8.97 1.35 -7.56
N VAL A 69 -8.96 1.23 -6.24
CA VAL A 69 -7.77 0.90 -5.44
C VAL A 69 -7.91 -0.50 -4.86
N ILE A 70 -6.78 -1.14 -4.57
CA ILE A 70 -6.74 -2.40 -3.83
C ILE A 70 -5.99 -2.20 -2.50
N GLU A 71 -6.54 -2.79 -1.45
CA GLU A 71 -5.94 -2.91 -0.12
C GLU A 71 -5.89 -4.40 0.24
N VAL A 72 -4.69 -4.92 0.41
CA VAL A 72 -4.40 -6.33 0.62
C VAL A 72 -4.08 -6.57 2.09
N LYS A 73 -4.66 -7.62 2.66
CA LYS A 73 -4.35 -8.08 4.01
C LYS A 73 -3.85 -9.52 3.96
N CYS A 74 -2.66 -9.74 4.48
CA CYS A 74 -2.07 -11.07 4.67
C CYS A 74 -1.97 -11.37 6.17
N PRO A 75 -3.06 -11.79 6.83
CA PRO A 75 -3.07 -12.03 8.27
C PRO A 75 -2.04 -13.11 8.63
N TYR A 76 -1.25 -12.86 9.68
CA TYR A 76 -0.24 -13.80 10.16
C TYR A 76 -0.85 -15.04 10.82
N VAL A 77 -1.99 -14.86 11.48
CA VAL A 77 -2.80 -15.94 12.03
C VAL A 77 -4.20 -15.74 11.48
N ALA A 78 -4.72 -16.72 10.76
CA ALA A 78 -6.14 -16.81 10.49
C ALA A 78 -6.81 -17.37 11.75
N LYS A 79 -7.76 -16.64 12.32
CA LYS A 79 -8.72 -17.19 13.27
C LYS A 79 -9.98 -17.59 12.50
#